data_AF-A0D7S4-F1
#
_entry.id   AF-A0D7S4-F1
#
_cell.length_a   1.000
_cell.length_b   1.000
_cell.length_c   1.000
_cell.angle_alpha   90.00
_cell.angle_beta   90.00
_cell.angle_gamma   90.00
#
_symmetry.space_group_name_H-M   'P 1'
#
loop_
_entity.id
_entity.type
_entity.pdbx_description
1 polymer ?
#
loop_
_entity_poly.entity_id
_entity_poly.type
_entity_poly.pdbx_seq_one_letter_code
_entity_poly.pdbx_strand_id
1 'polypeptide(L)'
;MKIHPFKHKEDFETLHTWSSQRQITEMGSQVVLTHGNSGFQQPIKNSKRKYRAKTVKNFIQMASTTTISPTNSQRIDKKLQFSKLVRKIINAQHFIEELRNYADQLRSQNVRYAYKRRNLLPLFPDDIPYILWGLIINLCTDFAAILFPLQIAFDFEGVGSQLTLIIQIIFWLDLIMNFLICHVNKQLDLIYNFHDIAYHYVGSWFIFDLISVIPDFGITGLKILKLIRLLRFFLFERRVAYNQSLDLLKQQKAIKDELVVRNEYNFDLRLKKLMKIFLEMIVLNHLFACLWLWVCRFNQDTNWLDYYKINEKDQFTQLVCAFYWAYQTITVIGYGDIEAHNSDEYLLVIIWMLIGVGYYSFTIGNITFILIQSNPNQEFDDYLFNLEDISSNMPEWIQDDLFRFTKYNIQNNPFWADDAKRILFELPHPLILNMMASVHKDIFRTIPFISNDINFSAAILPYCTLGCYKQFETIYHIGQNANDFYFLIKGDVRLCDASGESIIRVMEGTCFGEIESIEYTQRCWSALALQESIVLMCSAHFFSQYLQNESPQFFELQQMYKRRKIILFQQAKLKRCKFSLIKRKIKQNQKRTCSQ
;
A
#
# COMPACT_ATOMS: atom_id res chain seq x y z
N MET A 1 -10.00 -1.70 48.61
CA MET A 1 -10.01 -2.76 47.57
C MET A 1 -8.57 -3.26 47.45
N LYS A 2 -8.36 -4.55 47.70
CA LYS A 2 -7.04 -5.18 47.89
C LYS A 2 -6.29 -5.31 46.57
N ILE A 3 -5.02 -4.93 46.59
CA ILE A 3 -4.00 -5.16 45.57
C ILE A 3 -3.61 -6.64 45.62
N HIS A 4 -3.61 -7.33 44.48
CA HIS A 4 -2.98 -8.64 44.31
C HIS A 4 -1.90 -8.55 43.21
N PRO A 5 -0.64 -8.88 43.51
CA PRO A 5 0.43 -9.01 42.53
C PRO A 5 0.55 -10.47 42.07
N PHE A 6 0.77 -10.70 40.77
CA PHE A 6 1.16 -12.02 40.26
C PHE A 6 2.70 -12.10 40.11
N LYS A 7 3.30 -12.91 40.98
CA LYS A 7 4.59 -13.62 40.89
C LYS A 7 4.22 -15.12 40.87
N HIS A 8 4.87 -16.10 40.26
CA HIS A 8 6.22 -16.34 39.73
C HIS A 8 6.12 -17.65 38.90
N LYS A 9 6.97 -17.87 37.90
CA LYS A 9 7.95 -18.98 37.90
C LYS A 9 8.89 -18.87 36.71
N GLU A 10 10.15 -18.65 37.05
CA GLU A 10 11.31 -18.86 36.21
C GLU A 10 11.58 -20.38 36.18
N ASP A 11 11.87 -20.93 35.01
CA ASP A 11 12.67 -22.14 34.88
C ASP A 11 13.66 -21.90 33.73
N PHE A 12 14.94 -21.94 34.07
CA PHE A 12 16.11 -21.84 33.20
C PHE A 12 16.42 -23.21 32.56
N GLU A 13 17.02 -23.13 31.37
CA GLU A 13 17.88 -24.13 30.71
C GLU A 13 17.28 -25.43 30.14
N THR A 14 17.29 -25.52 28.81
CA THR A 14 18.18 -26.48 28.10
C THR A 14 18.30 -26.09 26.62
N LEU A 15 19.53 -25.72 26.24
CA LEU A 15 19.96 -25.59 24.86
C LEU A 15 19.92 -26.95 24.15
N HIS A 16 19.16 -27.06 23.06
CA HIS A 16 19.43 -28.06 22.03
C HIS A 16 19.62 -27.40 20.66
N THR A 17 20.89 -27.39 20.28
CA THR A 17 21.44 -27.18 18.94
C THR A 17 20.86 -28.18 17.95
N TRP A 18 20.21 -27.72 16.88
CA TRP A 18 19.95 -28.55 15.70
C TRP A 18 20.68 -27.98 14.49
N SER A 19 21.87 -28.53 14.27
CA SER A 19 22.66 -28.40 13.07
C SER A 19 22.33 -29.52 12.07
N SER A 20 22.32 -29.14 10.80
CA SER A 20 22.73 -29.93 9.62
C SER A 20 21.89 -31.13 9.14
N GLN A 21 21.46 -31.02 7.88
CA GLN A 21 21.63 -32.00 6.79
C GLN A 21 21.14 -33.44 7.01
N ARG A 22 20.07 -33.82 6.28
CA ARG A 22 19.96 -35.09 5.53
C ARG A 22 18.76 -35.02 4.56
N GLN A 23 19.06 -35.01 3.27
CA GLN A 23 18.77 -36.10 2.33
C GLN A 23 17.30 -36.17 1.87
N ILE A 24 17.00 -35.42 0.80
CA ILE A 24 15.92 -35.73 -0.13
C ILE A 24 16.57 -36.42 -1.33
N THR A 25 16.56 -37.75 -1.32
CA THR A 25 16.85 -38.60 -2.47
C THR A 25 15.75 -39.64 -2.56
N GLU A 26 15.28 -39.85 -3.79
CA GLU A 26 14.54 -41.01 -4.29
C GLU A 26 13.07 -41.16 -3.85
N MET A 27 12.16 -40.74 -4.75
CA MET A 27 11.34 -41.67 -5.53
C MET A 27 10.54 -40.89 -6.58
N GLY A 28 11.15 -40.78 -7.76
CA GLY A 28 10.38 -40.66 -8.99
C GLY A 28 10.04 -42.06 -9.50
N SER A 29 8.92 -42.14 -10.22
CA SER A 29 8.48 -43.20 -11.15
C SER A 29 7.21 -43.92 -10.71
N GLN A 30 6.09 -43.52 -11.33
CA GLN A 30 5.13 -44.40 -12.00
C GLN A 30 3.93 -43.58 -12.48
N VAL A 31 4.02 -43.04 -13.69
CA VAL A 31 2.84 -42.84 -14.54
C VAL A 31 3.20 -43.38 -15.92
N VAL A 32 2.62 -44.54 -16.21
CA VAL A 32 2.70 -45.25 -17.47
C VAL A 32 2.03 -44.41 -18.55
N LEU A 33 2.79 -43.94 -19.54
CA LEU A 33 2.26 -43.38 -20.78
C LEU A 33 2.25 -44.49 -21.83
N THR A 34 1.06 -45.01 -22.11
CA THR A 34 0.79 -45.86 -23.26
C THR A 34 0.93 -45.05 -24.55
N HIS A 35 1.78 -45.53 -25.45
CA HIS A 35 1.99 -45.01 -26.79
C HIS A 35 0.70 -45.00 -27.63
N GLY A 36 0.44 -43.88 -28.32
CA GLY A 36 -0.58 -43.73 -29.34
C GLY A 36 -0.15 -42.73 -30.41
N ASN A 37 0.35 -43.27 -31.52
CA ASN A 37 0.53 -42.74 -32.88
C ASN A 37 0.51 -41.22 -33.19
N SER A 38 1.71 -40.77 -33.63
CA SER A 38 2.01 -40.01 -34.85
C SER A 38 0.94 -39.09 -35.48
N GLY A 39 1.27 -37.80 -35.57
CA GLY A 39 0.67 -36.91 -36.57
C GLY A 39 1.03 -35.44 -36.39
N PHE A 40 1.98 -34.96 -37.19
CA PHE A 40 2.20 -33.55 -37.57
C PHE A 40 2.40 -32.50 -36.46
N GLN A 41 3.65 -32.00 -36.36
CA GLN A 41 3.92 -30.57 -36.24
C GLN A 41 5.39 -30.27 -36.59
N GLN A 42 5.59 -29.60 -37.73
CA GLN A 42 6.89 -29.06 -38.13
C GLN A 42 7.25 -27.86 -37.22
N PRO A 43 8.48 -27.74 -36.73
CA PRO A 43 8.91 -26.52 -36.05
C PRO A 43 9.23 -25.43 -37.08
N ILE A 44 8.62 -24.26 -36.87
CA ILE A 44 8.87 -23.02 -37.61
C ILE A 44 10.35 -22.62 -37.44
N LYS A 45 11.05 -22.46 -38.56
CA LYS A 45 12.46 -22.03 -38.62
C LYS A 45 12.63 -20.62 -38.07
N ASN A 46 13.20 -20.48 -36.87
CA ASN A 46 13.75 -19.20 -36.41
C ASN A 46 15.17 -19.00 -36.94
N SER A 47 15.37 -17.86 -37.59
CA SER A 47 16.60 -17.46 -38.26
C SER A 47 17.74 -17.24 -37.26
N LYS A 48 18.83 -18.00 -37.43
CA LYS A 48 20.05 -17.86 -36.61
C LYS A 48 20.81 -16.58 -37.02
N ARG A 49 20.64 -15.49 -36.28
CA ARG A 49 21.64 -14.40 -36.26
C ARG A 49 22.86 -14.85 -35.43
N LYS A 50 23.85 -15.44 -36.09
CA LYS A 50 25.19 -15.67 -35.52
C LYS A 50 25.94 -14.33 -35.46
N TYR A 51 26.02 -13.70 -34.28
CA TYR A 51 26.97 -12.61 -34.05
C TYR A 51 28.08 -13.02 -33.07
N ARG A 52 29.28 -13.17 -33.67
CA ARG A 52 30.64 -12.93 -33.13
C ARG A 52 31.05 -13.53 -31.77
N ALA A 53 31.37 -14.83 -31.78
CA ALA A 53 32.41 -15.42 -30.91
C ALA A 53 33.84 -15.33 -31.52
N LYS A 54 33.97 -14.80 -32.76
CA LYS A 54 35.23 -14.75 -33.52
C LYS A 54 36.19 -13.65 -33.04
N THR A 55 35.68 -12.60 -32.38
CA THR A 55 36.46 -11.42 -31.99
C THR A 55 37.42 -11.70 -30.82
N VAL A 56 37.02 -12.58 -29.88
CA VAL A 56 37.83 -12.89 -28.69
C VAL A 56 39.01 -13.79 -29.04
N LYS A 57 38.82 -14.75 -29.96
CA LYS A 57 39.91 -15.63 -30.43
C LYS A 57 41.03 -14.84 -31.15
N ASN A 58 40.65 -13.84 -31.94
CA ASN A 58 41.62 -12.99 -32.64
C ASN A 58 42.34 -12.01 -31.69
N PHE A 59 41.69 -11.56 -30.61
CA PHE A 59 42.31 -10.68 -29.61
C PHE A 59 43.37 -11.42 -28.76
N ILE A 60 43.12 -12.69 -28.44
CA ILE A 60 44.07 -13.56 -27.73
C ILE A 60 45.32 -13.83 -28.60
N GLN A 61 45.16 -13.89 -29.93
CA GLN A 61 46.24 -14.17 -30.87
C GLN A 61 47.10 -12.94 -31.22
N MET A 62 46.55 -11.72 -31.09
CA MET A 62 47.29 -10.45 -31.28
C MET A 62 48.09 -10.03 -30.03
N ALA A 63 47.68 -10.44 -28.83
CA ALA A 63 48.35 -10.06 -27.59
C ALA A 63 49.62 -10.87 -27.28
N SER A 64 49.92 -11.93 -28.06
CA SER A 64 51.10 -12.78 -27.87
C SER A 64 52.39 -12.28 -28.54
N THR A 65 52.36 -11.16 -29.25
CA THR A 65 53.51 -10.65 -30.05
C THR A 65 54.00 -9.25 -29.62
N THR A 66 54.12 -9.00 -28.33
CA THR A 66 54.84 -7.81 -27.83
C THR A 66 55.87 -8.19 -26.77
N THR A 67 57.14 -8.13 -27.18
CA THR A 67 58.35 -8.42 -26.40
C THR A 67 58.75 -7.21 -25.55
N ILE A 68 58.45 -7.22 -24.25
CA ILE A 68 59.20 -6.51 -23.19
C ILE A 68 59.11 -7.36 -21.92
N SER A 69 60.22 -7.59 -21.22
CA SER A 69 60.33 -8.46 -20.04
C SER A 69 59.85 -7.81 -18.73
N PRO A 70 58.93 -8.44 -17.98
CA PRO A 70 58.82 -8.27 -16.54
C PRO A 70 59.07 -9.59 -15.79
N THR A 71 59.50 -9.47 -14.54
CA THR A 71 59.89 -10.57 -13.64
C THR A 71 58.76 -11.60 -13.39
N ASN A 72 59.14 -12.87 -13.23
CA ASN A 72 58.23 -14.04 -13.18
C ASN A 72 57.15 -13.98 -12.08
N SER A 73 57.35 -13.22 -10.99
CA SER A 73 56.35 -13.07 -9.92
C SER A 73 55.10 -12.29 -10.37
N GLN A 74 55.27 -11.25 -11.20
CA GLN A 74 54.14 -10.45 -11.71
C GLN A 74 53.26 -11.21 -12.72
N ARG A 75 53.81 -12.21 -13.41
CA ARG A 75 53.06 -13.08 -14.33
C ARG A 75 52.11 -14.03 -13.61
N ILE A 76 52.52 -14.55 -12.45
CA ILE A 76 51.72 -15.50 -11.67
C ILE A 76 50.49 -14.81 -11.08
N ASP A 77 50.65 -13.62 -10.51
CA ASP A 77 49.54 -12.84 -9.93
C ASP A 77 48.52 -12.37 -10.98
N LYS A 78 48.99 -11.87 -12.13
CA LYS A 78 48.09 -11.46 -13.23
C LYS A 78 47.31 -12.65 -13.80
N LYS A 79 47.94 -13.83 -13.91
CA LYS A 79 47.28 -15.06 -14.38
C LYS A 79 46.25 -15.57 -13.36
N LEU A 80 46.56 -15.47 -12.06
CA LEU A 80 45.64 -15.83 -10.98
C LEU A 80 44.43 -14.88 -10.93
N GLN A 81 44.65 -13.57 -11.03
CA GLN A 81 43.60 -12.56 -11.11
C GLN A 81 42.72 -12.75 -12.36
N PHE A 82 43.33 -13.02 -13.52
CA PHE A 82 42.60 -13.33 -14.75
C PHE A 82 41.76 -14.61 -14.61
N SER A 83 42.29 -15.67 -13.98
CA SER A 83 41.52 -16.91 -13.74
C SER A 83 40.32 -16.70 -12.82
N LYS A 84 40.45 -15.84 -11.79
CA LYS A 84 39.35 -15.44 -10.90
C LYS A 84 38.30 -14.64 -11.66
N LEU A 85 38.72 -13.74 -12.55
CA LEU A 85 37.82 -12.93 -13.38
C LEU A 85 37.05 -13.79 -14.38
N VAL A 86 37.72 -14.73 -15.03
CA VAL A 86 37.09 -15.70 -15.95
C VAL A 86 36.08 -16.58 -15.22
N ARG A 87 36.39 -17.08 -14.02
CA ARG A 87 35.42 -17.83 -13.19
C ARG A 87 34.20 -16.99 -12.82
N LYS A 88 34.38 -15.72 -12.46
CA LYS A 88 33.24 -14.81 -12.19
C LYS A 88 32.37 -14.61 -13.43
N ILE A 89 32.97 -14.46 -14.61
CA ILE A 89 32.24 -14.33 -15.87
C ILE A 89 31.47 -15.60 -16.22
N ILE A 90 32.07 -16.78 -16.03
CA ILE A 90 31.40 -18.07 -16.27
C ILE A 90 30.21 -18.25 -15.32
N ASN A 91 30.37 -17.95 -14.03
CA ASN A 91 29.28 -18.04 -13.06
C ASN A 91 28.16 -17.03 -13.36
N ALA A 92 28.50 -15.82 -13.78
CA ALA A 92 27.51 -14.82 -14.21
C ALA A 92 26.75 -15.27 -15.46
N GLN A 93 27.43 -15.89 -16.42
CA GLN A 93 26.78 -16.46 -17.62
C GLN A 93 25.83 -17.60 -17.25
N HIS A 94 26.25 -18.52 -16.38
CA HIS A 94 25.40 -19.62 -15.90
C HIS A 94 24.16 -19.09 -15.17
N PHE A 95 24.31 -18.09 -14.31
CA PHE A 95 23.20 -17.46 -13.60
C PHE A 95 22.22 -16.77 -14.56
N ILE A 96 22.71 -16.05 -15.58
CA ILE A 96 21.86 -15.43 -16.61
C ILE A 96 21.09 -16.51 -17.40
N GLU A 97 21.71 -17.65 -17.66
CA GLU A 97 21.10 -18.76 -18.39
C GLU A 97 20.02 -19.46 -17.54
N GLU A 98 20.26 -19.65 -16.24
CA GLU A 98 19.24 -20.13 -15.29
C GLU A 98 18.05 -19.16 -15.19
N LEU A 99 18.29 -17.86 -15.08
CA LEU A 99 17.22 -16.86 -15.05
C LEU A 99 16.39 -16.87 -16.34
N ARG A 100 17.05 -17.05 -17.51
CA ARG A 100 16.35 -17.17 -18.79
C ARG A 100 15.52 -18.45 -18.85
N ASN A 101 16.06 -19.58 -18.40
CA ASN A 101 15.32 -20.84 -18.34
C ASN A 101 14.12 -20.77 -17.39
N TYR A 102 14.27 -20.10 -16.25
CA TYR A 102 13.18 -19.85 -15.30
C TYR A 102 12.11 -18.94 -15.92
N ALA A 103 12.50 -17.87 -16.62
CA ALA A 103 11.58 -16.99 -17.34
C ALA A 103 10.83 -17.73 -18.46
N ASP A 104 11.50 -18.61 -19.20
CA ASP A 104 10.88 -19.44 -20.24
C ASP A 104 9.97 -20.53 -19.65
N GLN A 105 10.30 -21.09 -18.48
CA GLN A 105 9.41 -21.97 -17.71
C GLN A 105 8.14 -21.25 -17.29
N LEU A 106 8.25 -20.05 -16.70
CA LEU A 106 7.09 -19.22 -16.37
C LEU A 106 6.27 -18.88 -17.60
N ARG A 107 6.92 -18.56 -18.73
CA ARG A 107 6.24 -18.26 -20.01
C ARG A 107 5.51 -19.48 -20.55
N SER A 108 6.12 -20.66 -20.49
CA SER A 108 5.50 -21.92 -20.95
C SER A 108 4.38 -22.41 -20.02
N GLN A 109 4.48 -22.17 -18.71
CA GLN A 109 3.38 -22.39 -17.77
C GLN A 109 2.21 -21.44 -18.07
N ASN A 110 2.47 -20.15 -18.27
CA ASN A 110 1.45 -19.17 -18.66
C ASN A 110 0.78 -19.54 -20.01
N VAL A 111 1.54 -20.08 -20.98
CA VAL A 111 1.00 -20.54 -22.27
C VAL A 111 0.18 -21.83 -22.14
N ARG A 112 0.55 -22.75 -21.21
CA ARG A 112 -0.26 -23.96 -20.92
C ARG A 112 -1.62 -23.65 -20.32
N TYR A 113 -1.74 -22.58 -19.53
CA TYR A 113 -3.04 -22.12 -19.03
C TYR A 113 -3.86 -21.37 -20.08
N ALA A 114 -3.22 -20.78 -21.10
CA ALA A 114 -3.89 -19.87 -22.02
C ALA A 114 -4.77 -20.55 -23.08
N TYR A 115 -4.47 -21.75 -23.59
CA TYR A 115 -5.29 -22.31 -24.68
C TYR A 115 -5.32 -23.85 -24.69
N LYS A 116 -6.30 -24.42 -24.00
CA LYS A 116 -6.88 -25.72 -24.36
C LYS A 116 -8.29 -25.42 -24.85
N ARG A 117 -8.59 -25.70 -26.13
CA ARG A 117 -9.91 -25.45 -26.76
C ARG A 117 -11.01 -25.90 -25.80
N ARG A 118 -11.79 -24.95 -25.29
CA ARG A 118 -12.91 -25.19 -24.39
C ARG A 118 -14.13 -25.47 -25.26
N ASN A 119 -14.90 -26.51 -24.94
CA ASN A 119 -16.22 -26.72 -25.53
C ASN A 119 -17.09 -25.48 -25.25
N LEU A 120 -18.12 -25.23 -26.06
CA LEU A 120 -19.01 -24.06 -25.93
C LEU A 120 -19.72 -24.00 -24.56
N LEU A 121 -19.80 -25.14 -23.88
CA LEU A 121 -20.31 -25.29 -22.52
C LEU A 121 -19.32 -26.12 -21.69
N PRO A 122 -19.19 -25.85 -20.39
CA PRO A 122 -19.83 -24.76 -19.63
C PRO A 122 -19.30 -23.37 -20.03
N LEU A 123 -20.09 -22.32 -19.78
CA LEU A 123 -19.68 -20.94 -20.02
C LEU A 123 -18.62 -20.54 -19.01
N PHE A 124 -17.47 -20.11 -19.54
CA PHE A 124 -16.39 -19.63 -18.70
C PHE A 124 -16.62 -18.16 -18.39
N PRO A 125 -16.25 -17.70 -17.20
CA PRO A 125 -16.57 -16.33 -16.84
C PRO A 125 -15.74 -15.26 -17.59
N ASP A 126 -14.67 -15.67 -18.27
CA ASP A 126 -13.89 -14.80 -19.18
C ASP A 126 -14.54 -14.65 -20.56
N ASP A 127 -15.55 -15.48 -20.87
CA ASP A 127 -16.21 -15.46 -22.16
C ASP A 127 -17.12 -14.22 -22.29
N ILE A 128 -17.05 -13.54 -23.43
CA ILE A 128 -17.94 -12.42 -23.77
C ILE A 128 -19.43 -12.73 -23.51
N PRO A 129 -19.98 -13.90 -23.89
CA PRO A 129 -21.38 -14.24 -23.58
C PRO A 129 -21.70 -14.25 -22.08
N TYR A 130 -20.76 -14.65 -21.21
CA TYR A 130 -20.97 -14.60 -19.77
C TYR A 130 -21.08 -13.16 -19.26
N ILE A 131 -20.19 -12.27 -19.71
CA ILE A 131 -20.18 -10.85 -19.33
C ILE A 131 -21.46 -10.17 -19.81
N LEU A 132 -21.83 -10.40 -21.07
CA LEU A 132 -23.05 -9.83 -21.65
C LEU A 132 -24.31 -10.34 -20.94
N TRP A 133 -24.39 -11.64 -20.66
CA TRP A 133 -25.49 -12.22 -19.89
C TRP A 133 -25.57 -11.61 -18.47
N GLY A 134 -24.43 -11.46 -17.80
CA GLY A 134 -24.35 -10.80 -16.50
C GLY A 134 -24.90 -9.36 -16.54
N LEU A 135 -24.54 -8.58 -17.56
CA LEU A 135 -25.05 -7.21 -17.74
C LEU A 135 -26.57 -7.19 -17.98
N ILE A 136 -27.09 -8.09 -18.82
CA ILE A 136 -28.53 -8.22 -19.06
C ILE A 136 -29.26 -8.54 -17.76
N ILE A 137 -28.78 -9.51 -16.98
CA ILE A 137 -29.42 -9.89 -15.71
C ILE A 137 -29.37 -8.77 -14.68
N ASN A 138 -28.27 -8.02 -14.60
CA ASN A 138 -28.17 -6.87 -13.70
C ASN A 138 -29.19 -5.79 -14.10
N LEU A 139 -29.23 -5.42 -15.38
CA LEU A 139 -30.19 -4.43 -15.89
C LEU A 139 -31.64 -4.88 -15.65
N CYS A 140 -31.96 -6.15 -15.92
CA CYS A 140 -33.28 -6.69 -15.62
C CYS A 140 -33.60 -6.69 -14.12
N THR A 141 -32.60 -6.85 -13.25
CA THR A 141 -32.78 -6.78 -11.79
C THR A 141 -33.06 -5.35 -11.35
N ASP A 142 -32.39 -4.35 -11.92
CA ASP A 142 -32.64 -2.93 -11.65
C ASP A 142 -34.07 -2.53 -12.08
N PHE A 143 -34.50 -2.96 -13.27
CA PHE A 143 -35.88 -2.74 -13.71
C PHE A 143 -36.89 -3.48 -12.84
N ALA A 144 -36.60 -4.71 -12.43
CA ALA A 144 -37.45 -5.47 -11.52
C ALA A 144 -37.61 -4.80 -10.14
N ALA A 145 -36.54 -4.16 -9.64
CA ALA A 145 -36.57 -3.42 -8.37
C ALA A 145 -37.57 -2.26 -8.37
N ILE A 146 -37.84 -1.68 -9.53
CA ILE A 146 -38.84 -0.63 -9.69
C ILE A 146 -40.22 -1.22 -9.99
N LEU A 147 -40.30 -2.10 -10.99
CA LEU A 147 -41.57 -2.57 -11.55
C LEU A 147 -42.29 -3.61 -10.70
N PHE A 148 -41.59 -4.51 -10.01
CA PHE A 148 -42.26 -5.56 -9.21
C PHE A 148 -43.01 -4.99 -8.00
N PRO A 149 -42.43 -4.09 -7.18
CA PRO A 149 -43.19 -3.45 -6.10
C PRO A 149 -44.40 -2.67 -6.62
N LEU A 150 -44.27 -1.96 -7.74
CA LEU A 150 -45.39 -1.23 -8.35
C LEU A 150 -46.50 -2.17 -8.87
N GLN A 151 -46.14 -3.30 -9.48
CA GLN A 151 -47.13 -4.29 -9.95
C GLN A 151 -47.89 -4.87 -8.75
N ILE A 152 -47.20 -5.09 -7.63
CA ILE A 152 -47.81 -5.59 -6.39
C ILE A 152 -48.73 -4.52 -5.77
N ALA A 153 -48.30 -3.26 -5.76
CA ALA A 153 -49.06 -2.17 -5.18
C ALA A 153 -50.30 -1.80 -6.01
N PHE A 154 -50.18 -1.67 -7.33
CA PHE A 154 -51.24 -1.12 -8.19
C PHE A 154 -51.99 -2.15 -9.04
N ASP A 155 -51.42 -3.35 -9.22
CA ASP A 155 -51.90 -4.37 -10.14
C ASP A 155 -52.26 -3.83 -11.53
N PHE A 156 -51.36 -3.01 -12.09
CA PHE A 156 -51.61 -2.36 -13.37
C PHE A 156 -51.64 -3.37 -14.53
N GLU A 157 -52.52 -3.12 -15.48
CA GLU A 157 -52.65 -3.90 -16.72
C GLU A 157 -51.94 -3.20 -17.90
N GLY A 158 -51.82 -3.89 -19.04
CA GLY A 158 -51.25 -3.33 -20.27
C GLY A 158 -49.72 -3.46 -20.37
N VAL A 159 -49.07 -2.44 -20.91
CA VAL A 159 -47.64 -2.47 -21.30
C VAL A 159 -46.73 -2.80 -20.10
N GLY A 160 -47.03 -2.25 -18.93
CA GLY A 160 -46.25 -2.55 -17.73
C GLY A 160 -46.28 -4.04 -17.38
N SER A 161 -47.47 -4.66 -17.36
CA SER A 161 -47.63 -6.07 -17.01
C SER A 161 -46.89 -6.97 -18.01
N GLN A 162 -46.97 -6.64 -19.30
CA GLN A 162 -46.18 -7.31 -20.36
C GLN A 162 -44.67 -7.23 -20.11
N LEU A 163 -44.16 -6.07 -19.69
CA LEU A 163 -42.75 -5.91 -19.33
C LEU A 163 -42.37 -6.76 -18.11
N THR A 164 -43.21 -6.83 -17.07
CA THR A 164 -42.94 -7.70 -15.91
C THR A 164 -42.90 -9.18 -16.30
N LEU A 165 -43.73 -9.62 -17.25
CA LEU A 165 -43.74 -10.98 -17.77
C LEU A 165 -42.46 -11.28 -18.56
N ILE A 166 -42.01 -10.36 -19.43
CA ILE A 166 -40.74 -10.50 -20.17
C ILE A 166 -39.56 -10.66 -19.20
N ILE A 167 -39.51 -9.83 -18.15
CA ILE A 167 -38.46 -9.92 -17.12
C ILE A 167 -38.51 -11.28 -16.40
N GLN A 168 -39.70 -11.81 -16.09
CA GLN A 168 -39.86 -13.13 -15.49
C GLN A 168 -39.35 -14.25 -16.40
N ILE A 169 -39.61 -14.19 -17.71
CA ILE A 169 -39.07 -15.16 -18.68
C ILE A 169 -37.54 -15.13 -18.69
N ILE A 170 -36.94 -13.94 -18.68
CA ILE A 170 -35.47 -13.79 -18.62
C ILE A 170 -34.91 -14.40 -17.33
N PHE A 171 -35.63 -14.28 -16.20
CA PHE A 171 -35.20 -14.88 -14.93
C PHE A 171 -35.38 -16.41 -14.90
N TRP A 172 -36.37 -16.97 -15.61
CA TRP A 172 -36.44 -18.41 -15.87
C TRP A 172 -35.23 -18.90 -16.64
N LEU A 173 -34.84 -18.18 -17.70
CA LEU A 173 -33.62 -18.48 -18.44
C LEU A 173 -32.38 -18.37 -17.55
N ASP A 174 -32.30 -17.36 -16.68
CA ASP A 174 -31.19 -17.19 -15.73
C ASP A 174 -31.04 -18.40 -14.80
N LEU A 175 -32.14 -18.95 -14.31
CA LEU A 175 -32.14 -20.13 -13.46
C LEU A 175 -31.49 -21.33 -14.15
N ILE A 176 -31.79 -21.53 -15.44
CA ILE A 176 -31.18 -22.59 -16.26
C ILE A 176 -29.71 -22.28 -16.53
N MET A 177 -29.39 -21.03 -16.88
CA MET A 177 -28.02 -20.60 -17.19
C MET A 177 -27.07 -20.77 -15.99
N ASN A 178 -27.55 -20.62 -14.76
CA ASN A 178 -26.72 -20.86 -13.56
C ASN A 178 -26.21 -22.31 -13.45
N PHE A 179 -26.90 -23.30 -14.03
CA PHE A 179 -26.40 -24.69 -14.11
C PHE A 179 -25.33 -24.89 -15.20
N LEU A 180 -25.17 -23.91 -16.10
CA LEU A 180 -24.26 -23.95 -17.25
C LEU A 180 -23.03 -23.06 -17.08
N ILE A 181 -22.98 -22.24 -16.03
CA ILE A 181 -21.93 -21.26 -15.74
C ILE A 181 -20.92 -21.86 -14.76
N CYS A 182 -19.62 -21.66 -15.02
CA CYS A 182 -18.58 -22.08 -14.08
C CYS A 182 -18.57 -21.20 -12.82
N HIS A 183 -18.30 -21.81 -11.68
CA HIS A 183 -18.16 -21.10 -10.40
C HIS A 183 -16.71 -21.19 -9.89
N VAL A 184 -16.27 -20.17 -9.15
CA VAL A 184 -15.00 -20.19 -8.43
C VAL A 184 -15.26 -20.55 -6.98
N ASN A 185 -14.56 -21.56 -6.49
CA ASN A 185 -14.68 -21.99 -5.10
C ASN A 185 -13.95 -20.99 -4.16
N LYS A 186 -14.17 -21.10 -2.85
CA LYS A 186 -13.49 -20.29 -1.81
C LYS A 186 -11.95 -20.41 -1.87
N GLN A 187 -11.44 -21.50 -2.45
CA GLN A 187 -10.01 -21.78 -2.64
C GLN A 187 -9.43 -21.17 -3.93
N LEU A 188 -10.22 -20.38 -4.67
CA LEU A 188 -9.87 -19.79 -5.98
C LEU A 188 -9.74 -20.79 -7.14
N ASP A 189 -10.15 -22.04 -6.94
CA ASP A 189 -10.22 -23.05 -7.98
C ASP A 189 -11.50 -22.92 -8.81
N LEU A 190 -11.37 -23.04 -10.13
CA LEU A 190 -12.49 -22.98 -11.07
C LEU A 190 -13.18 -24.35 -11.18
N ILE A 191 -14.46 -24.40 -10.84
CA ILE A 191 -15.33 -25.57 -10.99
C ILE A 191 -15.93 -25.56 -12.39
N TYR A 192 -15.62 -26.60 -13.18
CA TYR A 192 -16.04 -26.71 -14.60
C TYR A 192 -16.87 -27.97 -14.90
N ASN A 193 -16.97 -28.94 -13.99
CA ASN A 193 -17.82 -30.11 -14.22
C ASN A 193 -19.28 -29.76 -13.93
N PHE A 194 -20.21 -30.13 -14.83
CA PHE A 194 -21.64 -29.84 -14.65
C PHE A 194 -22.24 -30.41 -13.35
N HIS A 195 -21.79 -31.60 -12.94
CA HIS A 195 -22.23 -32.21 -11.68
C HIS A 195 -21.84 -31.35 -10.46
N ASP A 196 -20.59 -30.88 -10.44
CA ASP A 196 -20.05 -30.08 -9.34
C ASP A 196 -20.66 -28.67 -9.34
N ILE A 197 -20.92 -28.10 -10.52
CA ILE A 197 -21.65 -26.83 -10.71
C ILE A 197 -23.06 -26.95 -10.12
N ALA A 198 -23.81 -28.01 -10.49
CA ALA A 198 -25.17 -28.22 -10.03
C ALA A 198 -25.23 -28.40 -8.50
N TYR A 199 -24.35 -29.22 -7.92
CA TYR A 199 -24.29 -29.42 -6.48
C TYR A 199 -24.01 -28.11 -5.72
N HIS A 200 -23.04 -27.33 -6.20
CA HIS A 200 -22.70 -26.04 -5.61
C HIS A 200 -23.86 -25.02 -5.72
N TYR A 201 -24.55 -24.97 -6.86
CA TYR A 201 -25.66 -24.04 -7.06
C TYR A 201 -26.90 -24.41 -6.22
N VAL A 202 -27.24 -25.70 -6.15
CA VAL A 202 -28.35 -26.21 -5.34
C VAL A 202 -28.13 -25.95 -3.85
N GLY A 203 -26.89 -26.12 -3.37
CA GLY A 203 -26.53 -25.87 -1.97
C GLY A 203 -26.45 -24.39 -1.55
N SER A 204 -26.53 -23.44 -2.50
CA SER A 204 -26.33 -22.01 -2.22
C SER A 204 -27.58 -21.16 -2.45
N TRP A 205 -27.91 -20.87 -3.72
CA TRP A 205 -28.93 -19.87 -4.06
C TRP A 205 -30.14 -20.41 -4.84
N PHE A 206 -30.11 -21.66 -5.27
CA PHE A 206 -31.15 -22.24 -6.12
C PHE A 206 -32.56 -22.10 -5.54
N ILE A 207 -32.75 -22.34 -4.23
CA ILE A 207 -34.08 -22.29 -3.59
C ILE A 207 -34.68 -20.88 -3.69
N PHE A 208 -33.89 -19.86 -3.36
CA PHE A 208 -34.34 -18.46 -3.45
C PHE A 208 -34.64 -18.06 -4.90
N ASP A 209 -33.81 -18.52 -5.84
CA ASP A 209 -33.97 -18.25 -7.26
C ASP A 209 -35.24 -18.89 -7.81
N LEU A 210 -35.50 -20.13 -7.42
CA LEU A 210 -36.69 -20.88 -7.81
C LEU A 210 -37.95 -20.19 -7.30
N ILE A 211 -38.02 -19.86 -6.00
CA ILE A 211 -39.20 -19.23 -5.39
C ILE A 211 -39.47 -17.86 -6.04
N SER A 212 -38.43 -17.09 -6.35
CA SER A 212 -38.57 -15.75 -6.95
C SER A 212 -39.16 -15.72 -8.37
N VAL A 213 -39.21 -16.88 -9.04
CA VAL A 213 -39.58 -17.02 -10.44
C VAL A 213 -40.91 -17.80 -10.60
N ILE A 214 -41.50 -18.27 -9.49
CA ILE A 214 -42.80 -18.94 -9.48
C ILE A 214 -43.88 -17.97 -10.04
N PRO A 215 -44.64 -18.38 -11.06
CA PRO A 215 -45.74 -17.57 -11.58
C PRO A 215 -46.85 -17.44 -10.52
N ASP A 216 -47.51 -16.29 -10.50
CA ASP A 216 -48.54 -15.94 -9.51
C ASP A 216 -49.89 -16.63 -9.75
N PHE A 217 -50.12 -17.23 -10.93
CA PHE A 217 -51.35 -17.96 -11.30
C PHE A 217 -52.66 -17.21 -10.97
N GLY A 218 -52.63 -15.87 -10.91
CA GLY A 218 -53.78 -15.04 -10.53
C GLY A 218 -54.06 -14.92 -9.02
N ILE A 219 -53.22 -15.49 -8.15
CA ILE A 219 -53.37 -15.40 -6.69
C ILE A 219 -52.59 -14.18 -6.20
N THR A 220 -53.29 -13.17 -5.67
CA THR A 220 -52.71 -11.90 -5.18
C THR A 220 -51.63 -12.11 -4.11
N GLY A 221 -51.84 -13.06 -3.18
CA GLY A 221 -50.87 -13.40 -2.14
C GLY A 221 -49.54 -13.99 -2.66
N LEU A 222 -49.54 -14.65 -3.82
CA LEU A 222 -48.31 -15.21 -4.40
C LEU A 222 -47.45 -14.15 -5.10
N LYS A 223 -48.01 -12.98 -5.43
CA LYS A 223 -47.27 -11.88 -6.08
C LYS A 223 -46.13 -11.37 -5.20
N ILE A 224 -46.27 -11.43 -3.87
CA ILE A 224 -45.23 -11.02 -2.90
C ILE A 224 -43.93 -11.83 -3.05
N LEU A 225 -44.00 -13.08 -3.52
CA LEU A 225 -42.84 -13.95 -3.69
C LEU A 225 -41.85 -13.40 -4.73
N LYS A 226 -42.34 -12.60 -5.69
CA LYS A 226 -41.50 -11.89 -6.67
C LYS A 226 -40.51 -10.93 -5.98
N LEU A 227 -40.84 -10.42 -4.79
CA LEU A 227 -39.96 -9.53 -4.01
C LEU A 227 -38.74 -10.24 -3.41
N ILE A 228 -38.77 -11.57 -3.28
CA ILE A 228 -37.59 -12.37 -2.86
C ILE A 228 -36.42 -12.13 -3.83
N ARG A 229 -36.72 -11.81 -5.10
CA ARG A 229 -35.71 -11.43 -6.09
C ARG A 229 -34.90 -10.20 -5.67
N LEU A 230 -35.51 -9.26 -4.95
CA LEU A 230 -34.86 -8.03 -4.50
C LEU A 230 -33.80 -8.28 -3.43
N LEU A 231 -33.83 -9.44 -2.76
CA LEU A 231 -32.72 -9.87 -1.91
C LEU A 231 -31.41 -9.91 -2.69
N ARG A 232 -31.45 -10.25 -3.99
CA ARG A 232 -30.24 -10.22 -4.84
C ARG A 232 -29.71 -8.81 -5.09
N PHE A 233 -30.55 -7.78 -5.06
CA PHE A 233 -30.14 -6.38 -5.20
C PHE A 233 -29.33 -5.92 -3.98
N PHE A 234 -29.80 -6.28 -2.77
CA PHE A 234 -29.13 -5.92 -1.51
C PHE A 234 -27.96 -6.87 -1.15
N LEU A 235 -28.10 -8.17 -1.37
CA LEU A 235 -27.10 -9.21 -1.02
C LEU A 235 -26.14 -9.50 -2.19
N PHE A 236 -25.83 -8.49 -3.02
CA PHE A 236 -25.11 -8.61 -4.28
C PHE A 236 -23.66 -9.14 -4.13
N GLU A 237 -23.52 -10.45 -3.88
CA GLU A 237 -22.23 -11.13 -3.71
C GLU A 237 -21.95 -12.16 -4.82
N ARG A 238 -23.01 -12.76 -5.40
CA ARG A 238 -22.84 -13.99 -6.20
C ARG A 238 -22.08 -13.83 -7.51
N ARG A 239 -22.28 -12.73 -8.25
CA ARG A 239 -21.59 -12.47 -9.54
C ARG A 239 -20.36 -11.58 -9.40
N VAL A 240 -20.24 -10.87 -8.28
CA VAL A 240 -19.07 -10.05 -7.94
C VAL A 240 -17.94 -10.94 -7.43
N ALA A 241 -18.20 -12.04 -6.73
CA ALA A 241 -17.16 -12.93 -6.23
C ALA A 241 -16.15 -13.38 -7.31
N TYR A 242 -16.62 -13.67 -8.54
CA TYR A 242 -15.72 -13.96 -9.66
C TYR A 242 -14.93 -12.73 -10.12
N ASN A 243 -15.61 -11.61 -10.34
CA ASN A 243 -14.96 -10.36 -10.76
C ASN A 243 -13.98 -9.83 -9.70
N GLN A 244 -14.26 -10.05 -8.42
CA GLN A 244 -13.41 -9.73 -7.28
C GLN A 244 -12.22 -10.67 -7.20
N SER A 245 -12.37 -11.96 -7.51
CA SER A 245 -11.23 -12.89 -7.63
C SER A 245 -10.30 -12.54 -8.80
N LEU A 246 -10.87 -12.13 -9.94
CA LEU A 246 -10.10 -11.59 -11.07
C LEU A 246 -9.52 -10.21 -10.77
N ASP A 247 -10.23 -9.36 -10.02
CA ASP A 247 -9.73 -8.06 -9.59
C ASP A 247 -8.61 -8.23 -8.58
N LEU A 248 -8.63 -9.23 -7.69
CA LEU A 248 -7.49 -9.55 -6.81
C LEU A 248 -6.27 -10.01 -7.63
N LEU A 249 -6.47 -10.80 -8.69
CA LEU A 249 -5.41 -11.22 -9.61
C LEU A 249 -4.93 -10.08 -10.54
N LYS A 250 -5.82 -9.19 -10.95
CA LYS A 250 -5.50 -7.96 -11.72
C LYS A 250 -4.87 -6.91 -10.82
N GLN A 251 -5.28 -6.78 -9.56
CA GLN A 251 -4.67 -5.95 -8.52
C GLN A 251 -3.24 -6.40 -8.30
N GLN A 252 -2.96 -7.70 -8.20
CA GLN A 252 -1.56 -8.18 -8.19
C GLN A 252 -0.73 -7.71 -9.40
N LYS A 253 -1.37 -7.52 -10.56
CA LYS A 253 -0.73 -7.02 -11.79
C LYS A 253 -0.68 -5.49 -11.87
N ALA A 254 -1.67 -4.81 -11.27
CA ALA A 254 -1.87 -3.36 -11.23
C ALA A 254 -1.11 -2.68 -10.07
N ILE A 255 -0.68 -3.42 -9.04
CA ILE A 255 0.24 -2.95 -7.98
C ILE A 255 1.50 -2.27 -8.55
N LYS A 256 1.89 -2.59 -9.79
CA LYS A 256 2.99 -1.91 -10.51
C LYS A 256 2.66 -0.51 -11.04
N ASP A 257 1.40 -0.23 -11.35
CA ASP A 257 0.93 1.03 -11.93
C ASP A 257 0.20 1.92 -10.89
N GLU A 258 -0.16 1.37 -9.72
CA GLU A 258 -1.13 1.93 -8.77
C GLU A 258 -0.53 2.71 -7.57
N LEU A 259 0.79 2.77 -7.40
CA LEU A 259 1.37 3.52 -6.26
C LEU A 259 1.21 5.05 -6.37
N VAL A 260 1.00 5.59 -7.59
CA VAL A 260 0.77 7.03 -7.83
C VAL A 260 -0.73 7.37 -7.86
N VAL A 261 -1.60 6.39 -8.11
CA VAL A 261 -3.05 6.57 -8.33
C VAL A 261 -3.87 6.40 -7.04
N ARG A 262 -3.22 6.03 -5.93
CA ARG A 262 -3.85 5.65 -4.66
C ARG A 262 -4.73 6.73 -4.03
N ASN A 263 -4.46 8.02 -4.22
CA ASN A 263 -5.29 9.09 -3.65
C ASN A 263 -6.52 9.44 -4.52
N GLU A 264 -6.38 9.44 -5.84
CA GLU A 264 -7.48 9.72 -6.77
C GLU A 264 -8.46 8.54 -6.85
N TYR A 265 -7.96 7.31 -6.93
CA TYR A 265 -8.80 6.11 -7.00
C TYR A 265 -9.56 5.80 -5.71
N ASN A 266 -8.97 6.12 -4.55
CA ASN A 266 -9.68 6.00 -3.27
C ASN A 266 -10.82 7.02 -3.15
N PHE A 267 -10.69 8.22 -3.73
CA PHE A 267 -11.78 9.20 -3.76
C PHE A 267 -12.96 8.67 -4.59
N ASP A 268 -12.67 8.16 -5.80
CA ASP A 268 -13.68 7.54 -6.66
C ASP A 268 -14.34 6.32 -6.01
N LEU A 269 -13.58 5.49 -5.28
CA LEU A 269 -14.12 4.33 -4.58
C LEU A 269 -15.04 4.74 -3.40
N ARG A 270 -14.66 5.78 -2.65
CA ARG A 270 -15.48 6.34 -1.56
C ARG A 270 -16.79 6.92 -2.09
N LEU A 271 -16.71 7.70 -3.17
CA LEU A 271 -17.90 8.23 -3.85
C LEU A 271 -18.80 7.10 -4.38
N LYS A 272 -18.23 6.06 -4.98
CA LYS A 272 -19.00 4.88 -5.43
C LYS A 272 -19.72 4.19 -4.27
N LYS A 273 -19.06 4.00 -3.13
CA LYS A 273 -19.69 3.44 -1.92
C LYS A 273 -20.84 4.31 -1.42
N LEU A 274 -20.63 5.62 -1.35
CA LEU A 274 -21.65 6.57 -0.92
C LEU A 274 -22.86 6.58 -1.88
N MET A 275 -22.61 6.67 -3.19
CA MET A 275 -23.66 6.61 -4.21
C MET A 275 -24.45 5.29 -4.14
N LYS A 276 -23.78 4.17 -3.89
CA LYS A 276 -24.42 2.86 -3.70
C LYS A 276 -25.36 2.88 -2.50
N ILE A 277 -24.93 3.38 -1.34
CA ILE A 277 -25.77 3.51 -0.13
C ILE A 277 -27.00 4.42 -0.41
N PHE A 278 -26.82 5.53 -1.13
CA PHE A 278 -27.96 6.39 -1.49
C PHE A 278 -28.95 5.68 -2.43
N LEU A 279 -28.46 4.92 -3.42
CA LEU A 279 -29.32 4.16 -4.33
C LEU A 279 -30.09 3.06 -3.59
N GLU A 280 -29.43 2.31 -2.71
CA GLU A 280 -30.06 1.28 -1.87
C GLU A 280 -31.16 1.86 -0.99
N MET A 281 -30.95 3.06 -0.43
CA MET A 281 -31.95 3.77 0.37
C MET A 281 -33.21 4.10 -0.46
N ILE A 282 -33.04 4.58 -1.70
CA ILE A 282 -34.16 4.91 -2.59
C ILE A 282 -34.97 3.65 -2.91
N VAL A 283 -34.30 2.56 -3.26
CA VAL A 283 -34.95 1.28 -3.59
C VAL A 283 -35.66 0.68 -2.36
N LEU A 284 -35.05 0.77 -1.18
CA LEU A 284 -35.65 0.29 0.06
C LEU A 284 -36.91 1.08 0.44
N ASN A 285 -36.88 2.42 0.36
CA ASN A 285 -38.05 3.26 0.57
C ASN A 285 -39.15 2.99 -0.47
N HIS A 286 -38.80 2.80 -1.73
CA HIS A 286 -39.74 2.43 -2.80
C HIS A 286 -40.44 1.10 -2.50
N LEU A 287 -39.69 0.09 -2.07
CA LEU A 287 -40.22 -1.19 -1.68
C LEU A 287 -41.25 -1.05 -0.55
N PHE A 288 -40.90 -0.37 0.54
CA PHE A 288 -41.79 -0.23 1.70
C PHE A 288 -42.99 0.68 1.43
N ALA A 289 -42.85 1.72 0.61
CA ALA A 289 -43.99 2.51 0.14
C ALA A 289 -44.98 1.67 -0.67
N CYS A 290 -44.49 0.81 -1.56
CA CYS A 290 -45.34 -0.11 -2.32
C CYS A 290 -45.98 -1.20 -1.44
N LEU A 291 -45.24 -1.72 -0.45
CA LEU A 291 -45.78 -2.66 0.53
C LEU A 291 -46.89 -2.04 1.38
N TRP A 292 -46.73 -0.76 1.76
CA TRP A 292 -47.73 0.00 2.52
C TRP A 292 -49.05 0.13 1.75
N LEU A 293 -49.00 0.34 0.44
CA LEU A 293 -50.18 0.33 -0.42
C LEU A 293 -50.76 -1.08 -0.64
N TRP A 294 -49.88 -2.09 -0.74
CA TRP A 294 -50.29 -3.48 -0.96
C TRP A 294 -51.07 -4.06 0.22
N VAL A 295 -50.66 -3.78 1.46
CA VAL A 295 -51.35 -4.28 2.67
C VAL A 295 -52.82 -3.85 2.69
N CYS A 296 -53.13 -2.62 2.27
CA CYS A 296 -54.50 -2.10 2.21
C CYS A 296 -55.40 -2.79 1.20
N ARG A 297 -54.81 -3.43 0.18
CA ARG A 297 -55.56 -4.15 -0.86
C ARG A 297 -55.74 -5.62 -0.53
N PHE A 298 -54.90 -6.15 0.37
CA PHE A 298 -55.00 -7.52 0.84
C PHE A 298 -56.02 -7.65 1.97
N ASN A 299 -56.06 -6.68 2.89
CA ASN A 299 -57.01 -6.66 3.99
C ASN A 299 -58.29 -5.89 3.60
N GLN A 300 -59.46 -6.41 3.98
CA GLN A 300 -60.78 -5.80 3.71
C GLN A 300 -61.26 -4.88 4.86
N ASP A 301 -60.52 -4.83 5.97
CA ASP A 301 -60.80 -3.95 7.11
C ASP A 301 -60.49 -2.48 6.78
N THR A 302 -61.04 -1.54 7.57
CA THR A 302 -60.85 -0.09 7.40
C THR A 302 -59.37 0.29 7.49
N ASN A 303 -58.76 0.66 6.37
CA ASN A 303 -57.32 0.93 6.24
C ASN A 303 -57.00 2.44 6.28
N TRP A 304 -55.72 2.79 6.26
CA TRP A 304 -55.29 4.20 6.25
C TRP A 304 -55.75 4.97 5.00
N LEU A 305 -55.85 4.33 3.83
CA LEU A 305 -56.32 4.98 2.60
C LEU A 305 -57.78 5.43 2.72
N ASP A 306 -58.60 4.62 3.37
CA ASP A 306 -60.03 4.88 3.61
C ASP A 306 -60.22 5.94 4.69
N TYR A 307 -59.42 5.89 5.78
CA TYR A 307 -59.47 6.88 6.87
C TYR A 307 -59.19 8.31 6.37
N TYR A 308 -58.13 8.49 5.58
CA TYR A 308 -57.75 9.80 5.04
C TYR A 308 -58.47 10.16 3.72
N LYS A 309 -59.37 9.30 3.23
CA LYS A 309 -60.08 9.45 1.94
C LYS A 309 -59.11 9.66 0.76
N ILE A 310 -57.97 8.99 0.80
CA ILE A 310 -56.93 9.03 -0.24
C ILE A 310 -57.23 7.99 -1.33
N ASN A 311 -58.07 6.99 -1.05
CA ASN A 311 -58.49 5.96 -2.00
C ASN A 311 -59.17 6.54 -3.26
N GLU A 312 -59.93 7.64 -3.12
CA GLU A 312 -60.60 8.33 -4.24
C GLU A 312 -59.66 9.22 -5.08
N LYS A 313 -58.44 9.45 -4.62
CA LYS A 313 -57.45 10.26 -5.33
C LYS A 313 -56.72 9.45 -6.40
N ASP A 314 -56.05 10.15 -7.30
CA ASP A 314 -55.21 9.57 -8.32
C ASP A 314 -54.09 8.69 -7.74
N GLN A 315 -53.73 7.63 -8.48
CA GLN A 315 -52.71 6.65 -8.07
C GLN A 315 -51.35 7.30 -7.76
N PHE A 316 -51.04 8.42 -8.43
CA PHE A 316 -49.83 9.18 -8.16
C PHE A 316 -49.86 9.82 -6.77
N THR A 317 -50.97 10.46 -6.38
CA THR A 317 -51.12 10.99 -5.01
C THR A 317 -51.03 9.89 -3.96
N GLN A 318 -51.65 8.73 -4.20
CA GLN A 318 -51.54 7.56 -3.29
C GLN A 318 -50.08 7.14 -3.10
N LEU A 319 -49.32 7.07 -4.19
CA LEU A 319 -47.90 6.72 -4.19
C LEU A 319 -47.05 7.75 -3.44
N VAL A 320 -47.27 9.05 -3.68
CA VAL A 320 -46.54 10.13 -3.00
C VAL A 320 -46.77 10.09 -1.49
N CYS A 321 -48.01 9.88 -1.04
CA CYS A 321 -48.32 9.73 0.40
C CYS A 321 -47.61 8.51 1.01
N ALA A 322 -47.59 7.39 0.30
CA ALA A 322 -46.90 6.18 0.77
C ALA A 322 -45.36 6.36 0.81
N PHE A 323 -44.77 7.05 -0.16
CA PHE A 323 -43.36 7.42 -0.13
C PHE A 323 -43.03 8.33 1.05
N TYR A 324 -43.86 9.35 1.26
CA TYR A 324 -43.69 10.27 2.38
C TYR A 324 -43.67 9.50 3.72
N TRP A 325 -44.62 8.59 3.95
CA TRP A 325 -44.63 7.69 5.11
C TRP A 325 -43.35 6.83 5.21
N ALA A 326 -42.90 6.22 4.10
CA ALA A 326 -41.70 5.39 4.11
C ALA A 326 -40.45 6.20 4.49
N TYR A 327 -40.25 7.36 3.85
CA TYR A 327 -39.10 8.23 4.08
C TYR A 327 -39.01 8.75 5.52
N GLN A 328 -40.14 9.05 6.17
CA GLN A 328 -40.16 9.52 7.56
C GLN A 328 -39.44 8.57 8.53
N THR A 329 -39.51 7.26 8.28
CA THR A 329 -38.91 6.24 9.15
C THR A 329 -37.41 6.13 8.92
N ILE A 330 -36.94 6.04 7.66
CA ILE A 330 -35.50 5.97 7.35
C ILE A 330 -34.76 7.26 7.73
N THR A 331 -35.42 8.41 7.59
CA THR A 331 -34.83 9.71 7.96
C THR A 331 -34.98 10.04 9.45
N VAL A 332 -35.67 9.19 10.22
CA VAL A 332 -35.91 9.36 11.66
C VAL A 332 -36.64 10.69 11.99
N ILE A 333 -37.44 11.21 11.05
CA ILE A 333 -38.24 12.44 11.27
C ILE A 333 -39.55 12.11 11.98
N GLY A 334 -40.29 11.11 11.48
CA GLY A 334 -41.47 10.53 12.13
C GLY A 334 -42.54 11.53 12.61
N TYR A 335 -43.15 12.31 11.71
CA TYR A 335 -44.21 13.26 12.09
C TYR A 335 -45.48 12.59 12.66
N GLY A 336 -45.72 11.31 12.31
CA GLY A 336 -46.85 10.53 12.82
C GLY A 336 -48.21 10.95 12.24
N ASP A 337 -48.22 11.63 11.10
CA ASP A 337 -49.42 12.14 10.44
C ASP A 337 -50.12 11.11 9.55
N ILE A 338 -49.44 10.02 9.18
CA ILE A 338 -50.04 8.83 8.54
C ILE A 338 -49.88 7.64 9.50
N GLU A 339 -50.98 7.23 10.11
CA GLU A 339 -51.02 6.20 11.14
C GLU A 339 -51.61 4.87 10.62
N ALA A 340 -51.20 3.76 11.27
CA ALA A 340 -51.81 2.45 11.07
C ALA A 340 -53.14 2.33 11.82
N HIS A 341 -54.12 1.69 11.18
CA HIS A 341 -55.48 1.50 11.67
C HIS A 341 -55.84 0.00 11.84
N ASN A 342 -55.08 -0.90 11.21
CA ASN A 342 -55.30 -2.36 11.26
C ASN A 342 -54.11 -3.13 11.83
N SER A 343 -54.36 -4.36 12.30
CA SER A 343 -53.31 -5.24 12.87
C SER A 343 -52.19 -5.53 11.86
N ASP A 344 -52.53 -5.75 10.58
CA ASP A 344 -51.56 -6.01 9.51
C ASP A 344 -50.70 -4.77 9.20
N GLU A 345 -51.31 -3.58 9.25
CA GLU A 345 -50.62 -2.31 9.07
C GLU A 345 -49.64 -2.05 10.22
N TYR A 346 -50.06 -2.29 11.47
CA TYR A 346 -49.18 -2.21 12.63
C TYR A 346 -48.00 -3.17 12.53
N LEU A 347 -48.22 -4.40 12.06
CA LEU A 347 -47.14 -5.37 11.85
C LEU A 347 -46.12 -4.85 10.82
N LEU A 348 -46.58 -4.31 9.69
CA LEU A 348 -45.71 -3.75 8.67
C LEU A 348 -44.95 -2.51 9.17
N VAL A 349 -45.60 -1.62 9.92
CA VAL A 349 -44.98 -0.45 10.56
C VAL A 349 -43.86 -0.89 11.51
N ILE A 350 -44.10 -1.89 12.37
CA ILE A 350 -43.08 -2.40 13.30
C ILE A 350 -41.87 -2.96 12.54
N ILE A 351 -42.10 -3.77 11.50
CA ILE A 351 -41.03 -4.32 10.67
C ILE A 351 -40.24 -3.18 10.00
N TRP A 352 -40.94 -2.16 9.48
CA TRP A 352 -40.32 -1.05 8.81
C TRP A 352 -39.48 -0.19 9.75
N MET A 353 -39.97 0.10 10.96
CA MET A 353 -39.22 0.84 11.97
C MET A 353 -37.93 0.10 12.39
N LEU A 354 -37.98 -1.23 12.57
CA LEU A 354 -36.81 -2.03 12.90
C LEU A 354 -35.76 -2.02 11.79
N ILE A 355 -36.18 -2.15 10.53
CA ILE A 355 -35.27 -2.08 9.38
C ILE A 355 -34.74 -0.66 9.20
N GLY A 356 -35.59 0.35 9.37
CA GLY A 356 -35.24 1.77 9.21
C GLY A 356 -34.16 2.22 10.19
N VAL A 357 -34.30 1.92 11.48
CA VAL A 357 -33.27 2.27 12.49
C VAL A 357 -31.95 1.52 12.26
N GLY A 358 -32.02 0.25 11.85
CA GLY A 358 -30.85 -0.55 11.50
C GLY A 358 -30.11 0.03 10.28
N TYR A 359 -30.84 0.39 9.23
CA TYR A 359 -30.29 1.00 8.02
C TYR A 359 -29.67 2.37 8.32
N TYR A 360 -30.38 3.24 9.05
CA TYR A 360 -29.88 4.56 9.44
C TYR A 360 -28.58 4.50 10.25
N SER A 361 -28.51 3.58 11.21
CA SER A 361 -27.29 3.38 12.02
C SER A 361 -26.12 2.90 11.16
N PHE A 362 -26.38 2.01 10.20
CA PHE A 362 -25.38 1.50 9.27
C PHE A 362 -24.87 2.58 8.31
N THR A 363 -25.74 3.44 7.78
CA THR A 363 -25.33 4.52 6.87
C THR A 363 -24.47 5.56 7.57
N ILE A 364 -24.84 5.97 8.79
CA ILE A 364 -24.00 6.86 9.61
C ILE A 364 -22.63 6.26 9.86
N GLY A 365 -22.56 4.98 10.27
CA GLY A 365 -21.29 4.30 10.51
C GLY A 365 -20.38 4.30 9.29
N ASN A 366 -20.93 4.04 8.09
CA ASN A 366 -20.18 4.08 6.83
C ASN A 366 -19.71 5.50 6.46
N ILE A 367 -20.55 6.52 6.67
CA ILE A 367 -20.19 7.91 6.40
C ILE A 367 -19.05 8.35 7.33
N THR A 368 -19.13 8.05 8.64
CA THR A 368 -18.08 8.35 9.60
C THR A 368 -16.76 7.65 9.25
N PHE A 369 -16.82 6.37 8.86
CA PHE A 369 -15.63 5.63 8.41
C PHE A 369 -14.96 6.29 7.21
N ILE A 370 -15.75 6.72 6.21
CA ILE A 370 -15.24 7.43 5.03
C ILE A 370 -14.60 8.76 5.42
N LEU A 371 -15.20 9.51 6.36
CA LEU A 371 -14.68 10.80 6.82
C LEU A 371 -13.34 10.65 7.55
N ILE A 372 -13.21 9.70 8.47
CA ILE A 372 -11.95 9.44 9.19
C ILE A 372 -10.84 9.06 8.19
N GLN A 373 -11.17 8.21 7.21
CA GLN A 373 -10.20 7.79 6.20
C GLN A 373 -9.90 8.89 5.14
N SER A 374 -10.55 10.07 5.22
CA SER A 374 -10.40 11.12 4.21
C SER A 374 -9.20 12.03 4.38
N ASN A 375 -8.64 12.11 5.59
CA ASN A 375 -7.49 12.96 5.89
C ASN A 375 -6.19 12.13 5.90
N PRO A 376 -5.44 12.06 4.78
CA PRO A 376 -4.18 11.32 4.72
C PRO A 376 -3.10 11.92 5.64
N ASN A 377 -3.27 13.18 6.06
CA ASN A 377 -2.35 13.89 6.95
C ASN A 377 -2.87 13.93 8.39
N GLN A 378 -3.94 13.21 8.74
CA GLN A 378 -4.48 13.26 10.10
C GLN A 378 -3.43 12.83 11.13
N GLU A 379 -2.64 11.80 10.84
CA GLU A 379 -1.53 11.37 11.69
C GLU A 379 -0.46 12.47 11.88
N PHE A 380 -0.21 13.28 10.84
CA PHE A 380 0.71 14.41 10.91
C PHE A 380 0.17 15.52 11.81
N ASP A 381 -1.10 15.88 11.61
CA ASP A 381 -1.76 16.91 12.41
C ASP A 381 -1.83 16.48 13.88
N ASP A 382 -2.23 15.23 14.14
CA ASP A 382 -2.26 14.64 15.49
C ASP A 382 -0.86 14.65 16.15
N TYR A 383 0.20 14.37 15.39
CA TYR A 383 1.57 14.43 15.91
C TYR A 383 1.99 15.87 16.26
N LEU A 384 1.64 16.86 15.43
CA LEU A 384 1.92 18.27 15.72
C LEU A 384 1.13 18.76 16.93
N PHE A 385 -0.14 18.38 17.09
CA PHE A 385 -0.92 18.72 18.27
C PHE A 385 -0.31 18.16 19.56
N ASN A 386 0.11 16.88 19.54
CA ASN A 386 0.79 16.28 20.69
C ASN A 386 2.11 17.01 21.05
N LEU A 387 2.84 17.48 20.04
CA LEU A 387 4.05 18.28 20.26
C LEU A 387 3.73 19.66 20.83
N GLU A 388 2.64 20.29 20.40
CA GLU A 388 2.17 21.57 20.95
C GLU A 388 1.89 21.45 22.45
N ASP A 389 1.15 20.41 22.85
CA ASP A 389 0.85 20.12 24.25
C ASP A 389 2.12 19.96 25.10
N ILE A 390 3.11 19.20 24.61
CA ILE A 390 4.40 18.99 25.29
C ILE A 390 5.21 20.30 25.35
N SER A 391 5.19 21.08 24.28
CA SER A 391 6.01 22.28 24.12
C SER A 391 5.44 23.52 24.83
N SER A 392 4.18 23.48 25.26
CA SER A 392 3.44 24.58 25.90
C SER A 392 4.18 25.31 27.03
N ASN A 393 4.97 24.59 27.83
CA ASN A 393 5.73 25.14 28.96
C ASN A 393 7.16 25.59 28.61
N MET A 394 7.57 25.49 27.34
CA MET A 394 8.92 25.85 26.88
C MET A 394 8.98 27.32 26.43
N PRO A 395 10.15 27.97 26.45
CA PRO A 395 10.34 29.27 25.79
C PRO A 395 10.01 29.22 24.29
N GLU A 396 9.43 30.30 23.75
CA GLU A 396 8.99 30.39 22.34
C GLU A 396 10.07 29.97 21.34
N TRP A 397 11.33 30.39 21.57
CA TRP A 397 12.43 30.04 20.67
C TRP A 397 12.71 28.53 20.59
N ILE A 398 12.49 27.77 21.68
CA ILE A 398 12.64 26.30 21.68
C ILE A 398 11.47 25.66 20.95
N GLN A 399 10.26 26.17 21.15
CA GLN A 399 9.07 25.70 20.46
C GLN A 399 9.24 25.86 18.95
N ASP A 400 9.66 27.05 18.51
CA ASP A 400 9.93 27.35 17.10
C ASP A 400 10.97 26.41 16.49
N ASP A 401 12.07 26.15 17.21
CA ASP A 401 13.12 25.24 16.76
C ASP A 401 12.63 23.79 16.67
N LEU A 402 11.83 23.34 17.65
CA LEU A 402 11.22 22.01 17.70
C LEU A 402 10.24 21.81 16.54
N PHE A 403 9.31 22.76 16.33
CA PHE A 403 8.34 22.70 15.24
C PHE A 403 9.02 22.78 13.88
N ARG A 404 10.05 23.63 13.72
CA ARG A 404 10.83 23.70 12.47
C ARG A 404 11.52 22.38 12.19
N PHE A 405 12.20 21.79 13.18
CA PHE A 405 12.91 20.51 13.02
C PHE A 405 11.96 19.37 12.67
N THR A 406 10.85 19.25 13.40
CA THR A 406 9.87 18.16 13.21
C THR A 406 9.14 18.30 11.88
N LYS A 407 8.64 19.49 11.55
CA LYS A 407 8.00 19.77 10.25
C LYS A 407 8.93 19.49 9.08
N TYR A 408 10.21 19.89 9.19
CA TYR A 408 11.18 19.65 8.13
C TYR A 408 11.46 18.16 7.91
N ASN A 409 11.61 17.37 8.98
CA ASN A 409 11.80 15.93 8.88
C ASN A 409 10.56 15.22 8.33
N ILE A 410 9.35 15.58 8.76
CA ILE A 410 8.15 14.92 8.25
C ILE A 410 7.97 15.19 6.75
N GLN A 411 8.33 16.39 6.28
CA GLN A 411 8.21 16.75 4.86
C GLN A 411 9.33 16.18 3.98
N ASN A 412 10.56 16.07 4.49
CA ASN A 412 11.74 15.79 3.67
C ASN A 412 12.48 14.48 4.04
N ASN A 413 12.10 13.80 5.13
CA ASN A 413 12.68 12.54 5.58
C ASN A 413 11.63 11.41 5.53
N PRO A 414 11.60 10.63 4.43
CA PRO A 414 10.59 9.59 4.21
C PRO A 414 10.64 8.45 5.22
N PHE A 415 11.76 8.26 5.92
CA PHE A 415 11.95 7.20 6.91
C PHE A 415 11.97 7.73 8.35
N TRP A 416 11.49 8.96 8.58
CA TRP A 416 11.39 9.53 9.92
C TRP A 416 10.48 8.70 10.83
N ALA A 417 9.29 8.37 10.32
CA ALA A 417 8.28 7.60 11.03
C ALA A 417 8.71 6.14 11.24
N ASP A 418 8.40 5.59 12.42
CA ASP A 418 8.78 4.22 12.75
C ASP A 418 8.08 3.17 11.88
N ASP A 419 6.86 3.45 11.42
CA ASP A 419 6.17 2.55 10.50
C ASP A 419 6.85 2.47 9.13
N ALA A 420 7.44 3.58 8.66
CA ALA A 420 8.26 3.56 7.45
C ALA A 420 9.51 2.67 7.63
N LYS A 421 10.10 2.67 8.84
CA LYS A 421 11.23 1.78 9.17
C LYS A 421 10.81 0.32 9.26
N ARG A 422 9.62 0.02 9.80
CA ARG A 422 9.07 -1.34 9.83
C ARG A 422 8.89 -1.92 8.43
N ILE A 423 8.37 -1.12 7.50
CA ILE A 423 8.20 -1.53 6.10
C ILE A 423 9.54 -1.95 5.49
N LEU A 424 10.66 -1.29 5.83
CA LEU A 424 11.98 -1.69 5.34
C LEU A 424 12.34 -3.12 5.74
N PHE A 425 11.98 -3.56 6.94
CA PHE A 425 12.31 -4.91 7.44
C PHE A 425 11.48 -6.02 6.77
N GLU A 426 10.31 -5.68 6.23
CA GLU A 426 9.44 -6.63 5.52
C GLU A 426 9.88 -6.81 4.05
N LEU A 427 10.68 -5.88 3.52
CA LEU A 427 11.10 -5.90 2.13
C LEU A 427 12.30 -6.82 1.88
N PRO A 428 12.35 -7.52 0.73
CA PRO A 428 13.55 -8.20 0.26
C PRO A 428 14.74 -7.23 0.14
N HIS A 429 15.91 -7.67 0.60
CA HIS A 429 17.14 -6.85 0.62
C HIS A 429 17.45 -6.10 -0.70
N PRO A 430 17.34 -6.71 -1.91
CA PRO A 430 17.59 -5.99 -3.15
C PRO A 430 16.63 -4.81 -3.40
N LEU A 431 15.38 -4.90 -2.94
CA LEU A 431 14.40 -3.83 -3.06
C LEU A 431 14.71 -2.68 -2.10
N ILE A 432 15.18 -3.00 -0.89
CA ILE A 432 15.65 -1.99 0.07
C ILE A 432 16.75 -1.15 -0.58
N LEU A 433 17.79 -1.77 -1.12
CA LEU A 433 18.91 -1.03 -1.73
C LEU A 433 18.46 -0.09 -2.85
N ASN A 434 17.61 -0.58 -3.77
CA ASN A 434 17.10 0.21 -4.87
C ASN A 434 16.21 1.37 -4.39
N MET A 435 15.37 1.12 -3.40
CA MET A 435 14.51 2.15 -2.81
C MET A 435 15.36 3.22 -2.12
N MET A 436 16.33 2.83 -1.30
CA MET A 436 17.21 3.78 -0.61
C MET A 436 17.98 4.65 -1.61
N ALA A 437 18.51 4.05 -2.68
CA ALA A 437 19.17 4.78 -3.76
C ALA A 437 18.25 5.80 -4.45
N SER A 438 16.98 5.42 -4.67
CA SER A 438 16.00 6.24 -5.36
C SER A 438 15.50 7.39 -4.49
N VAL A 439 15.16 7.10 -3.23
CA VAL A 439 14.61 8.07 -2.27
C VAL A 439 15.65 9.10 -1.89
N HIS A 440 16.87 8.68 -1.58
CA HIS A 440 17.94 9.58 -1.14
C HIS A 440 18.87 10.03 -2.27
N LYS A 441 18.38 10.07 -3.51
CA LYS A 441 19.17 10.39 -4.71
C LYS A 441 19.99 11.69 -4.57
N ASP A 442 19.44 12.70 -3.92
CA ASP A 442 20.13 13.98 -3.70
C ASP A 442 21.23 13.89 -2.64
N ILE A 443 21.05 13.07 -1.60
CA ILE A 443 22.09 12.79 -0.60
C ILE A 443 23.24 12.02 -1.25
N PHE A 444 22.94 11.01 -2.06
CA PHE A 444 23.96 10.24 -2.79
C PHE A 444 24.77 11.10 -3.78
N ARG A 445 24.15 12.14 -4.35
CA ARG A 445 24.83 13.10 -5.25
C ARG A 445 25.70 14.10 -4.50
N THR A 446 25.25 14.57 -3.34
CA THR A 446 25.93 15.61 -2.57
C THR A 446 27.05 15.06 -1.71
N ILE A 447 26.88 13.87 -1.11
CA ILE A 447 27.84 13.29 -0.15
C ILE A 447 28.52 12.05 -0.77
N PRO A 448 29.78 12.18 -1.28
CA PRO A 448 30.51 11.06 -1.89
C PRO A 448 30.73 9.89 -0.92
N PHE A 449 30.95 10.18 0.36
CA PHE A 449 31.16 9.17 1.39
C PHE A 449 29.99 8.16 1.47
N ILE A 450 28.75 8.65 1.34
CA ILE A 450 27.53 7.83 1.37
C ILE A 450 27.33 7.06 0.06
N SER A 451 27.82 7.56 -1.08
CA SER A 451 27.68 6.84 -2.36
C SER A 451 28.66 5.71 -2.60
N ASN A 452 29.72 5.60 -1.79
CA ASN A 452 30.75 4.58 -1.97
C ASN A 452 30.31 3.14 -1.64
N ASP A 453 29.40 2.94 -0.68
CA ASP A 453 28.78 1.62 -0.42
C ASP A 453 27.30 1.77 -0.11
N ILE A 454 26.49 1.17 -0.98
CA ILE A 454 25.05 1.22 -0.88
C ILE A 454 24.50 0.37 0.26
N ASN A 455 25.20 -0.70 0.66
CA ASN A 455 24.76 -1.56 1.75
C ASN A 455 24.90 -0.84 3.10
N PHE A 456 26.06 -0.22 3.32
CA PHE A 456 26.28 0.67 4.46
C PHE A 456 25.24 1.79 4.52
N SER A 457 25.02 2.49 3.39
CA SER A 457 24.09 3.61 3.33
C SER A 457 22.64 3.20 3.54
N ALA A 458 22.22 2.06 3.00
CA ALA A 458 20.88 1.51 3.23
C ALA A 458 20.65 1.13 4.70
N ALA A 459 21.70 0.76 5.44
CA ALA A 459 21.59 0.44 6.86
C ALA A 459 21.50 1.70 7.75
N ILE A 460 22.14 2.81 7.36
CA ILE A 460 22.28 4.01 8.20
C ILE A 460 21.25 5.10 7.89
N LEU A 461 21.01 5.38 6.61
CA LEU A 461 20.14 6.48 6.19
C LEU A 461 18.72 6.44 6.80
N PRO A 462 18.06 5.29 7.03
CA PRO A 462 16.73 5.27 7.67
C PRO A 462 16.72 5.79 9.11
N TYR A 463 17.88 5.83 9.76
CA TYR A 463 18.05 6.28 11.14
C TYR A 463 18.71 7.66 11.23
N CYS A 464 19.09 8.26 10.10
CA CYS A 464 19.60 9.62 10.08
C CYS A 464 18.45 10.63 10.04
N THR A 465 18.72 11.78 10.62
CA THR A 465 17.78 12.89 10.78
C THR A 465 18.25 14.10 10.00
N LEU A 466 17.34 14.93 9.54
CA LEU A 466 17.68 16.16 8.83
C LEU A 466 17.56 17.36 9.78
N GLY A 467 18.68 18.02 10.05
CA GLY A 467 18.72 19.29 10.77
C GLY A 467 18.64 20.46 9.80
N CYS A 468 17.67 21.36 10.03
CA CYS A 468 17.56 22.64 9.32
C CYS A 468 17.90 23.77 10.27
N TYR A 469 19.00 24.48 10.00
CA TYR A 469 19.53 25.56 10.83
C TYR A 469 19.43 26.89 10.10
N LYS A 470 18.90 27.92 10.76
CA LYS A 470 18.90 29.31 10.24
C LYS A 470 20.31 29.89 10.26
N GLN A 471 20.45 31.00 9.56
CA GLN A 471 21.66 31.80 9.59
C GLN A 471 22.01 32.25 11.02
N PHE A 472 23.28 32.08 11.38
CA PHE A 472 23.91 32.33 12.69
C PHE A 472 23.48 31.39 13.82
N GLU A 473 22.76 30.31 13.54
CA GLU A 473 22.50 29.28 14.55
C GLU A 473 23.71 28.36 14.77
N THR A 474 23.89 27.92 16.01
CA THR A 474 24.95 26.98 16.37
C THR A 474 24.40 25.56 16.37
N ILE A 475 25.04 24.67 15.63
CA ILE A 475 24.67 23.26 15.47
C ILE A 475 25.03 22.47 16.72
N TYR A 476 26.25 22.65 17.22
CA TYR A 476 26.72 22.11 18.49
C TYR A 476 27.72 23.06 19.14
N HIS A 477 27.75 23.04 20.47
CA HIS A 477 28.60 23.88 21.30
C HIS A 477 29.81 23.13 21.82
N ILE A 478 30.87 23.88 22.14
CA ILE A 478 32.06 23.38 22.82
C ILE A 478 31.66 22.81 24.19
N GLY A 479 32.22 21.66 24.56
CA GLY A 479 31.97 20.98 25.83
C GLY A 479 30.76 20.03 25.82
N GLN A 480 29.94 20.04 24.76
CA GLN A 480 28.87 19.05 24.60
C GLN A 480 29.45 17.66 24.30
N ASN A 481 28.72 16.60 24.64
CA ASN A 481 29.12 15.25 24.26
C ASN A 481 28.95 15.04 22.75
N ALA A 482 29.88 14.33 22.13
CA ALA A 482 29.88 14.06 20.69
C ALA A 482 29.04 12.83 20.34
N ASN A 483 27.71 12.95 20.52
CA ASN A 483 26.78 11.84 20.29
C ASN A 483 26.44 11.61 18.82
N ASP A 484 26.64 12.62 17.97
CA ASP A 484 26.21 12.62 16.57
C ASP A 484 27.37 12.91 15.61
N PHE A 485 27.30 12.35 14.41
CA PHE A 485 28.08 12.74 13.25
C PHE A 485 27.21 13.57 12.31
N TYR A 486 27.83 14.53 11.64
CA TYR A 486 27.12 15.44 10.75
C TYR A 486 27.70 15.38 9.35
N PHE A 487 26.84 15.48 8.34
CA PHE A 487 27.23 15.75 6.95
C PHE A 487 26.53 17.01 6.45
N LEU A 488 27.31 17.93 5.88
CA LEU A 488 26.76 19.14 5.31
C LEU A 488 26.18 18.85 3.92
N ILE A 489 24.85 18.93 3.76
CA ILE A 489 24.20 18.74 2.46
C ILE A 489 24.24 20.05 1.67
N LYS A 490 23.85 21.16 2.31
CA LYS A 490 23.77 22.50 1.69
C LYS A 490 24.01 23.57 2.76
N GLY A 491 24.72 24.64 2.42
CA GLY A 491 24.94 25.81 3.28
C GLY A 491 26.40 26.14 3.57
N ASP A 492 26.64 27.05 4.52
CA ASP A 492 28.00 27.42 4.97
C ASP A 492 28.12 27.21 6.48
N VAL A 493 28.80 26.13 6.88
CA VAL A 493 29.08 25.80 8.29
C VAL A 493 30.55 26.06 8.59
N ARG A 494 30.83 26.74 9.69
CA ARG A 494 32.20 27.01 10.16
C ARG A 494 32.42 26.47 11.56
N LEU A 495 33.58 25.86 11.76
CA LEU A 495 34.05 25.44 13.06
C LEU A 495 34.74 26.61 13.75
N CYS A 496 34.26 27.00 14.92
CA CYS A 496 34.71 28.16 15.68
C CYS A 496 35.39 27.74 16.99
N ASP A 497 36.35 28.57 17.44
CA ASP A 497 36.95 28.45 18.78
C ASP A 497 36.01 29.02 19.85
N ALA A 498 36.37 28.90 21.13
CA ALA A 498 35.64 29.49 22.26
C ALA A 498 35.47 31.02 22.17
N SER A 499 36.27 31.70 21.34
CA SER A 499 36.13 33.13 21.04
C SER A 499 35.08 33.46 19.97
N GLY A 500 34.44 32.46 19.36
CA GLY A 500 33.50 32.62 18.24
C GLY A 500 34.17 32.84 16.88
N GLU A 501 35.50 32.84 16.80
CA GLU A 501 36.22 33.10 15.56
C GLU A 501 36.34 31.83 14.69
N SER A 502 35.95 31.90 13.41
CA SER A 502 35.95 30.74 12.50
C SER A 502 37.36 30.23 12.21
N ILE A 503 37.64 28.98 12.55
CA ILE A 503 38.91 28.29 12.28
C ILE A 503 38.85 27.68 10.88
N ILE A 504 37.91 26.76 10.64
CA ILE A 504 37.76 26.04 9.37
C ILE A 504 36.35 26.22 8.82
N ARG A 505 36.27 26.35 7.49
CA ARG A 505 35.02 26.22 6.74
C ARG A 505 34.79 24.76 6.36
N VAL A 506 33.61 24.23 6.66
CA VAL A 506 33.17 22.89 6.23
C VAL A 506 32.67 23.01 4.79
N MET A 507 33.12 22.10 3.93
CA MET A 507 32.69 22.05 2.54
C MET A 507 31.41 21.23 2.42
N GLU A 508 30.49 21.65 1.55
CA GLU A 508 29.31 20.86 1.20
C GLU A 508 29.73 19.45 0.72
N GLY A 509 28.95 18.44 1.08
CA GLY A 509 29.25 17.04 0.82
C GLY A 509 30.26 16.39 1.77
N THR A 510 30.87 17.15 2.69
CA THR A 510 31.83 16.62 3.66
C THR A 510 31.22 16.43 5.04
N CYS A 511 31.73 15.45 5.79
CA CYS A 511 31.35 15.29 7.20
C CYS A 511 31.96 16.39 8.07
N PHE A 512 31.45 16.57 9.28
CA PHE A 512 32.06 17.34 10.36
C PHE A 512 31.62 16.80 11.73
N GLY A 513 32.36 17.16 12.78
CA GLY A 513 32.14 16.61 14.12
C GLY A 513 32.60 15.16 14.25
N GLU A 514 33.39 14.65 13.31
CA GLU A 514 33.86 13.26 13.31
C GLU A 514 34.97 12.98 14.33
N ILE A 515 35.75 14.00 14.70
CA ILE A 515 36.94 13.84 15.54
C ILE A 515 36.54 13.39 16.94
N GLU A 516 35.68 14.17 17.59
CA GLU A 516 35.28 13.91 18.97
C GLU A 516 34.32 12.72 19.06
N SER A 517 33.52 12.47 18.02
CA SER A 517 32.63 11.31 17.96
C SER A 517 33.41 9.99 17.81
N ILE A 518 34.53 9.97 17.06
CA ILE A 518 35.41 8.78 16.97
C ILE A 518 36.23 8.60 18.26
N GLU A 519 36.68 9.69 18.87
CA GLU A 519 37.49 9.66 20.09
C GLU A 519 36.66 9.48 21.37
N TYR A 520 35.32 9.53 21.27
CA TYR A 520 34.40 9.53 22.40
C TYR A 520 34.73 10.64 23.43
N THR A 521 35.05 11.84 22.93
CA THR A 521 35.39 13.02 23.74
C THR A 521 34.34 14.12 23.61
N GLN A 522 34.44 15.15 24.45
CA GLN A 522 33.60 16.34 24.33
C GLN A 522 34.02 17.22 23.16
N ARG A 523 33.05 17.91 22.55
CA ARG A 523 33.26 18.86 21.45
C ARG A 523 34.33 19.88 21.81
N CYS A 524 35.39 19.92 21.01
CA CYS A 524 36.48 20.87 21.20
C CYS A 524 36.22 22.22 20.49
N TRP A 525 35.32 22.22 19.50
CA TRP A 525 34.94 23.38 18.69
C TRP A 525 33.43 23.50 18.62
N SER A 526 32.91 24.70 18.35
CA SER A 526 31.50 24.91 18.03
C SER A 526 31.30 24.91 16.52
N ALA A 527 30.17 24.42 16.04
CA ALA A 527 29.80 24.48 14.64
C ALA A 527 28.72 25.54 14.43
N LEU A 528 29.03 26.59 13.68
CA LEU A 528 28.13 27.72 13.42
C LEU A 528 27.69 27.71 11.95
N ALA A 529 26.37 27.76 11.71
CA ALA A 529 25.82 27.97 10.39
C ALA A 529 25.82 29.47 10.05
N LEU A 530 26.58 29.92 9.05
CA LEU A 530 26.58 31.33 8.62
C LEU A 530 25.49 31.66 7.61
N GLN A 531 24.91 30.62 7.01
CA GLN A 531 23.79 30.68 6.10
C GLN A 531 22.80 29.59 6.50
N GLU A 532 21.58 29.65 5.98
CA GLU A 532 20.63 28.55 6.12
C GLU A 532 21.28 27.24 5.65
N SER A 533 21.38 26.27 6.56
CA SER A 533 22.18 25.07 6.36
C SER A 533 21.35 23.83 6.66
N ILE A 534 21.41 22.87 5.73
CA ILE A 534 20.77 21.57 5.85
C ILE A 534 21.87 20.55 6.13
N VAL A 535 21.69 19.82 7.22
CA VAL A 535 22.68 18.89 7.74
C VAL A 535 22.03 17.53 7.95
N LEU A 536 22.68 16.48 7.45
CA LEU A 536 22.33 15.11 7.80
C LEU A 536 23.00 14.77 9.13
N MET A 537 22.21 14.47 10.15
CA MET A 537 22.68 14.05 11.46
C MET A 537 22.51 12.54 11.59
N CYS A 538 23.56 11.86 12.04
CA CYS A 538 23.53 10.42 12.25
C CYS A 538 24.12 10.12 13.63
N SER A 539 23.46 9.26 14.41
CA SER A 539 23.97 8.88 15.73
C SER A 539 25.35 8.21 15.62
N ALA A 540 26.31 8.66 16.41
CA ALA A 540 27.67 8.12 16.46
C ALA A 540 27.72 6.67 16.89
N HIS A 541 26.89 6.32 17.87
CA HIS A 541 26.78 4.94 18.34
C HIS A 541 26.34 4.02 17.20
N PHE A 542 25.22 4.35 16.56
CA PHE A 542 24.67 3.56 15.45
C PHE A 542 25.62 3.51 14.26
N PHE A 543 26.17 4.67 13.87
CA PHE A 543 27.12 4.76 12.76
C PHE A 543 28.35 3.86 12.97
N SER A 544 28.90 3.82 14.20
CA SER A 544 30.05 2.97 14.53
C SER A 544 29.74 1.47 14.46
N GLN A 545 28.51 1.05 14.75
CA GLN A 545 28.09 -0.35 14.74
C GLN A 545 28.06 -0.94 13.31
N TYR A 546 27.69 -0.12 12.31
CA TYR A 546 27.59 -0.55 10.92
C TYR A 546 28.88 -0.30 10.12
N LEU A 547 29.83 0.44 10.69
CA LEU A 547 31.12 0.68 10.06
C LEU A 547 32.04 -0.54 10.25
N GLN A 548 32.04 -1.44 9.26
CA GLN A 548 32.88 -2.63 9.28
C GLN A 548 34.37 -2.25 9.27
N ASN A 549 35.14 -2.86 10.17
CA ASN A 549 36.60 -2.77 10.15
C ASN A 549 37.12 -3.27 8.79
N GLU A 550 38.03 -2.51 8.17
CA GLU A 550 38.57 -2.75 6.81
C GLU A 550 37.63 -2.43 5.64
N SER A 551 36.46 -1.84 5.87
CA SER A 551 35.63 -1.30 4.78
C SER A 551 36.30 -0.07 4.11
N PRO A 552 36.02 0.19 2.82
CA PRO A 552 36.45 1.42 2.15
C PRO A 552 36.02 2.69 2.91
N GLN A 553 34.81 2.69 3.48
CA GLN A 553 34.23 3.77 4.27
C GLN A 553 35.04 4.01 5.54
N PHE A 554 35.42 2.94 6.24
CA PHE A 554 36.25 3.05 7.42
C PHE A 554 37.60 3.69 7.09
N PHE A 555 38.24 3.27 6.00
CA PHE A 555 39.51 3.86 5.58
C PHE A 555 39.36 5.34 5.21
N GLU A 556 38.33 5.69 4.43
CA GLU A 556 38.05 7.07 4.03
C GLU A 556 37.81 7.97 5.25
N LEU A 557 36.95 7.52 6.18
CA LEU A 557 36.67 8.25 7.42
C LEU A 557 37.94 8.45 8.25
N GLN A 558 38.78 7.43 8.40
CA GLN A 558 40.05 7.56 9.11
C GLN A 558 41.00 8.56 8.46
N GLN A 559 41.06 8.60 7.13
CA GLN A 559 41.87 9.59 6.41
C GLN A 559 41.34 11.01 6.60
N MET A 560 40.02 11.19 6.52
CA MET A 560 39.36 12.48 6.79
C MET A 560 39.65 12.95 8.21
N TYR A 561 39.43 12.08 9.20
CA TYR A 561 39.73 12.31 10.61
C TYR A 561 41.19 12.76 10.82
N LYS A 562 42.18 11.99 10.32
CA LYS A 562 43.61 12.31 10.51
C LYS A 562 43.97 13.66 9.87
N ARG A 563 43.52 13.90 8.64
CA ARG A 563 43.79 15.15 7.92
C ARG A 563 43.15 16.34 8.63
N ARG A 564 41.87 16.25 9.00
CA ARG A 564 41.16 17.36 9.62
C ARG A 564 41.68 17.68 11.01
N LYS A 565 42.03 16.66 11.80
CA LYS A 565 42.68 16.84 13.10
C LYS A 565 43.97 17.67 12.96
N ILE A 566 44.86 17.30 12.04
CA ILE A 566 46.11 18.06 11.80
C ILE A 566 45.81 19.51 11.41
N ILE A 567 44.89 19.74 10.47
CA ILE A 567 44.58 21.09 9.98
C ILE A 567 43.98 21.95 11.12
N LEU A 568 43.02 21.42 11.89
CA LEU A 568 42.40 22.15 13.00
C LEU A 568 43.42 22.54 14.06
N PHE A 569 44.26 21.60 14.50
CA PHE A 569 45.29 21.88 15.50
C PHE A 569 46.35 22.87 15.00
N GLN A 570 46.77 22.77 13.73
CA GLN A 570 47.70 23.73 13.13
C GLN A 570 47.10 25.14 13.05
N GLN A 571 45.86 25.27 12.58
CA GLN A 571 45.20 26.57 12.47
C GLN A 571 44.90 27.17 13.85
N ALA A 572 44.45 26.37 14.81
CA ALA A 572 44.27 26.81 16.19
C ALA A 572 45.59 27.31 16.80
N LYS A 573 46.71 26.59 16.58
CA LYS A 573 48.04 27.01 17.04
C LYS A 573 48.48 28.32 16.39
N LEU A 574 48.32 28.46 15.06
CA LEU A 574 48.65 29.69 14.33
C LEU A 574 47.85 30.89 14.85
N LYS A 575 46.56 30.71 15.14
CA LYS A 575 45.73 31.76 15.74
C LYS A 575 46.19 32.14 17.13
N ARG A 576 46.46 31.17 18.02
CA ARG A 576 47.01 31.45 19.37
C ARG A 576 48.34 32.21 19.29
N CYS A 577 49.21 31.88 18.33
CA CYS A 577 50.46 32.62 18.08
C CYS A 577 50.18 34.07 17.60
N LYS A 578 49.27 34.27 16.64
CA LYS A 578 48.88 35.63 16.18
C LYS A 578 48.30 36.45 17.33
N PHE A 579 47.41 35.87 18.13
CA PHE A 579 46.79 36.54 19.27
C PHE A 579 47.82 36.94 20.32
N SER A 580 48.78 36.06 20.64
CA SER A 580 49.85 36.40 21.59
C SER A 580 50.80 37.49 21.06
N LEU A 581 51.06 37.54 19.75
CA LEU A 581 51.83 38.62 19.10
C LEU A 581 51.09 39.96 19.15
N ILE A 582 49.77 39.96 18.87
CA ILE A 582 48.94 41.18 18.98
C ILE A 582 48.93 41.68 20.43
N LYS A 583 48.73 40.78 21.41
CA LYS A 583 48.76 41.13 22.84
C LYS A 583 50.11 41.71 23.27
N ARG A 584 51.22 41.20 22.73
CA ARG A 584 52.57 41.75 22.96
C ARG A 584 52.74 43.14 22.33
N LYS A 585 52.27 43.36 21.10
CA LYS A 585 52.29 44.67 20.44
C LYS A 585 51.45 45.71 21.18
N ILE A 586 50.26 45.33 21.65
CA ILE A 586 49.40 46.23 22.46
C ILE A 586 50.11 46.60 23.77
N LYS A 587 50.71 45.63 24.48
CA LYS A 587 51.49 45.91 25.70
C LYS A 587 52.71 46.81 25.43
N GLN A 588 53.39 46.65 24.29
CA GLN A 588 54.51 47.51 23.90
C GLN A 588 54.06 48.94 23.56
N ASN A 589 52.93 49.09 22.86
CA ASN A 589 52.36 50.39 22.56
C ASN A 589 51.86 51.10 23.82
N GLN A 590 51.20 50.39 24.74
CA GLN A 590 50.78 50.93 26.04
C GLN A 590 51.96 51.38 26.90
N LYS A 591 53.09 50.65 26.88
CA LYS A 591 54.31 51.08 27.55
C LYS A 591 54.92 52.34 26.93
N ARG A 592 54.84 52.49 25.60
CA ARG A 592 55.32 53.69 24.90
C ARG A 592 54.48 54.93 25.19
N THR A 593 53.17 54.78 25.32
CA THR A 593 52.24 55.87 25.67
C THR A 593 52.26 56.26 27.15
N CYS A 594 52.75 55.40 28.05
CA CYS A 594 52.98 55.77 29.46
C CYS A 594 54.37 56.35 29.72
N SER A 595 55.28 56.31 28.74
CA SER A 595 56.63 56.89 28.80
C SER A 595 56.75 58.23 28.05
N GLN A 596 55.67 58.66 27.40
CA GLN A 596 55.44 60.04 26.94
C GLN A 596 54.47 60.69 27.92
#